data_AF-A0A7L4E963-F1
#
_entry.id   AF-A0A7L4E963-F1
#
_cell.length_a   1.000
_cell.length_b   1.000
_cell.length_c   1.000
_cell.angle_alpha   90.00
_cell.angle_beta   90.00
_cell.angle_gamma   90.00
#
_symmetry.space_group_name_H-M   'P 1'
#
loop_
_entity.id
_entity.type
_entity.pdbx_description
1 polymer ?
#
loop_
_entity_poly.entity_id
_entity_poly.type
_entity_poly.pdbx_seq_one_letter_code
_entity_poly.pdbx_strand_id
1 'polypeptide(L)'
;GGYQGAEPEVSLTAFVLIALEEARDVCKDHVNSLGESITKAAGFLARRYEQLARPYTVALASYALALAGKLKSEKVLMRRSK
;
A
#
# COMPACT_ATOMS: atom_id res chain seq x y z
N GLY A 1 -14.87 4.60 17.60
CA GLY A 1 -13.68 4.09 16.90
C GLY A 1 -13.94 2.68 16.41
N GLY A 2 -13.73 2.40 15.13
CA GLY A 2 -14.08 1.13 14.47
C GLY A 2 -12.90 0.19 14.21
N TYR A 3 -11.84 0.27 15.02
CA TYR A 3 -10.55 -0.40 14.79
C TYR A 3 -10.55 -1.91 15.07
N GLN A 4 -11.61 -2.47 15.67
CA GLN A 4 -11.72 -3.92 15.83
C GLN A 4 -11.99 -4.58 14.47
N GLY A 5 -10.98 -5.27 13.94
CA GLY A 5 -11.03 -6.01 12.67
C GLY A 5 -10.75 -5.17 11.42
N ALA A 6 -10.23 -3.94 11.55
CA ALA A 6 -10.10 -2.97 10.47
C ALA A 6 -8.71 -2.91 9.83
N GLU A 7 -8.06 -4.04 9.53
CA GLU A 7 -6.76 -4.15 8.84
C GLU A 7 -5.84 -2.88 8.96
N PRO A 8 -5.62 -2.35 10.20
CA PRO A 8 -5.24 -0.94 10.35
C PRO A 8 -3.79 -0.71 9.95
N GLU A 9 -2.95 -1.72 10.20
CA GLU A 9 -1.57 -1.77 9.74
C GLU A 9 -1.48 -1.70 8.22
N VAL A 10 -2.39 -2.35 7.49
CA VAL A 10 -2.39 -2.36 6.01
C VAL A 10 -2.82 -1.00 5.50
N SER A 11 -3.92 -0.45 6.02
CA SER A 11 -4.42 0.86 5.60
C SER A 11 -3.40 1.97 5.88
N LEU A 12 -2.79 1.96 7.07
CA LEU A 12 -1.76 2.93 7.44
C LEU A 12 -0.50 2.77 6.58
N THR A 13 -0.04 1.53 6.36
CA THR A 13 1.14 1.28 5.51
C THR A 13 0.88 1.70 4.07
N ALA A 14 -0.30 1.45 3.53
CA ALA A 14 -0.68 1.90 2.19
C ALA A 14 -0.68 3.42 2.08
N PHE A 15 -1.27 4.11 3.07
CA PHE A 15 -1.26 5.57 3.12
C PHE A 15 0.17 6.15 3.18
N VAL A 16 1.02 5.59 4.04
CA VAL A 16 2.43 6.01 4.16
C VAL A 16 3.20 5.73 2.87
N LEU A 17 3.01 4.56 2.24
CA LEU A 17 3.67 4.24 0.97
C LEU A 17 3.30 5.25 -0.12
N ILE A 18 2.03 5.65 -0.22
CA ILE A 18 1.61 6.71 -1.15
C ILE A 18 2.37 7.99 -0.85
N ALA A 19 2.40 8.44 0.41
CA ALA A 19 3.13 9.66 0.78
C ALA A 19 4.64 9.60 0.45
N LEU A 20 5.28 8.44 0.64
CA LEU A 20 6.69 8.24 0.29
C LEU A 20 6.93 8.29 -1.22
N GLU A 21 6.02 7.72 -2.03
CA GLU A 21 6.10 7.78 -3.50
C GLU A 21 5.88 9.21 -4.03
N GLU A 22 4.91 9.95 -3.47
CA GLU A 22 4.65 11.35 -3.84
C GLU A 22 5.82 12.28 -3.45
N ALA A 23 6.47 12.02 -2.31
CA ALA A 23 7.64 12.78 -1.85
C ALA A 23 8.96 12.31 -2.48
N ARG A 24 8.95 11.23 -3.26
CA ARG A 24 10.17 10.54 -3.72
C ARG A 24 11.13 11.47 -4.46
N ASP A 25 10.61 12.30 -5.36
CA ASP A 25 11.47 13.13 -6.21
C ASP A 25 12.16 14.26 -5.44
N VAL A 26 11.57 14.70 -4.31
CA VAL A 26 12.16 15.70 -3.41
C VAL A 26 13.14 15.05 -2.44
N CYS A 27 12.81 13.87 -1.92
CA CYS A 27 13.52 13.24 -0.82
C CYS A 27 14.63 12.27 -1.26
N LYS A 28 14.63 11.78 -2.51
CA LYS A 28 15.56 10.72 -2.97
C LYS A 28 17.04 11.06 -2.76
N ASP A 29 17.43 12.32 -2.92
CA ASP A 29 18.82 12.78 -2.81
C ASP A 29 19.19 13.19 -1.37
N HIS A 30 18.19 13.30 -0.48
CA HIS A 30 18.35 13.73 0.91
C HIS A 30 18.20 12.57 1.91
N VAL A 31 17.48 11.52 1.54
CA VAL A 31 17.13 10.39 2.40
C VAL A 31 17.55 9.08 1.73
N ASN A 32 18.77 8.64 2.06
CA ASN A 32 19.39 7.44 1.48
C ASN A 32 18.56 6.16 1.67
N SER A 33 17.75 6.09 2.74
CA SER A 33 16.90 4.93 3.07
C SER A 33 15.52 4.96 2.41
N LEU A 34 15.19 5.98 1.62
CA LEU A 34 13.85 6.18 1.07
C LEU A 34 13.45 5.04 0.12
N GLY A 35 14.32 4.70 -0.84
CA GLY A 35 14.06 3.63 -1.80
C GLY A 35 13.90 2.26 -1.14
N GLU A 36 14.69 1.97 -0.11
CA GLU A 36 14.57 0.74 0.69
C GLU A 36 13.23 0.74 1.45
N SER A 37 12.84 1.86 2.04
CA SER A 37 11.59 2.01 2.80
C SER A 37 10.36 1.82 1.91
N ILE A 38 10.35 2.41 0.71
CA ILE A 38 9.35 2.20 -0.33
C ILE A 38 9.26 0.71 -0.68
N THR A 39 10.40 0.08 -0.96
CA THR A 39 10.48 -1.34 -1.34
C THR A 39 9.93 -2.25 -0.23
N LYS A 40 10.28 -1.96 1.02
CA LYS A 40 9.85 -2.71 2.20
C LYS A 40 8.34 -2.56 2.46
N ALA A 41 7.81 -1.34 2.36
CA ALA A 41 6.38 -1.07 2.52
C ALA A 41 5.56 -1.73 1.40
N ALA A 42 5.98 -1.60 0.14
CA ALA A 42 5.33 -2.26 -0.99
C ALA A 42 5.38 -3.80 -0.84
N GLY A 43 6.51 -4.37 -0.40
CA GLY A 43 6.63 -5.80 -0.13
C GLY A 43 5.78 -6.29 1.05
N PHE A 44 5.55 -5.46 2.06
CA PHE A 44 4.62 -5.75 3.15
C PHE A 44 3.17 -5.82 2.64
N LEU A 45 2.74 -4.84 1.85
CA LEU A 45 1.39 -4.79 1.27
C LEU A 45 1.15 -5.94 0.29
N ALA A 46 2.11 -6.20 -0.62
CA ALA A 46 1.97 -7.25 -1.63
C ALA A 46 1.76 -8.65 -1.02
N ARG A 47 2.42 -8.95 0.10
CA ARG A 47 2.26 -10.23 0.82
C ARG A 47 0.89 -10.39 1.47
N ARG A 48 0.24 -9.30 1.86
CA ARG A 48 -1.08 -9.31 2.52
C ARG A 48 -2.24 -9.10 1.54
N TYR A 49 -1.97 -8.52 0.37
CA TYR A 49 -2.97 -8.05 -0.58
C TYR A 49 -4.05 -9.10 -0.90
N GLU A 50 -3.67 -10.35 -1.16
CA GLU A 50 -4.63 -11.42 -1.51
C GLU A 50 -5.56 -11.83 -0.36
N GLN A 51 -5.16 -11.58 0.89
CA GLN A 51 -5.91 -11.92 2.09
C GLN A 51 -6.85 -10.79 2.53
N LEU A 52 -6.75 -9.61 1.90
CA LEU A 52 -7.55 -8.46 2.28
C LEU A 52 -9.04 -8.69 1.99
N ALA A 53 -9.87 -8.34 2.96
CA ALA A 53 -11.31 -8.56 2.89
C ALA A 53 -12.10 -7.25 2.75
N ARG A 54 -11.60 -6.14 3.31
CA ARG A 54 -12.36 -4.90 3.35
C ARG A 54 -12.20 -4.10 2.06
N PRO A 55 -13.29 -3.69 1.39
CA PRO A 55 -13.22 -2.94 0.14
C PRO A 55 -12.32 -1.72 0.21
N TYR A 56 -12.43 -0.93 1.29
CA TYR A 56 -11.61 0.25 1.52
C TYR A 56 -10.11 -0.08 1.60
N THR A 57 -9.71 -1.05 2.43
CA THR A 57 -8.30 -1.45 2.56
C THR A 57 -7.77 -1.99 1.23
N VAL A 58 -8.57 -2.80 0.52
CA VAL A 58 -8.19 -3.37 -0.77
C VAL A 58 -7.96 -2.27 -1.80
N ALA A 59 -8.87 -1.29 -1.89
CA ALA A 59 -8.73 -0.15 -2.79
C ALA A 59 -7.46 0.64 -2.49
N LEU A 60 -7.25 1.03 -1.23
CA LEU A 60 -6.09 1.82 -0.83
C LEU A 60 -4.77 1.08 -1.07
N ALA A 61 -4.70 -0.22 -0.71
CA ALA A 61 -3.52 -1.04 -0.95
C ALA A 61 -3.28 -1.30 -2.44
N SER A 62 -4.33 -1.47 -3.24
CA SER A 62 -4.21 -1.64 -4.70
C SER A 62 -3.61 -0.41 -5.37
N TYR A 63 -4.07 0.78 -4.97
CA TYR A 63 -3.55 2.05 -5.47
C TYR A 63 -2.09 2.25 -5.07
N ALA A 64 -1.77 2.05 -3.79
CA ALA A 64 -0.38 2.17 -3.30
C ALA A 64 0.59 1.21 -4.02
N LEU A 65 0.16 -0.04 -4.26
CA LEU A 65 0.95 -1.02 -5.00
C LEU A 65 1.08 -0.66 -6.49
N ALA A 66 0.05 -0.09 -7.10
CA ALA A 66 0.09 0.34 -8.50
C ALA A 66 1.07 1.52 -8.66
N LEU A 67 1.01 2.50 -7.75
CA LEU A 67 1.90 3.66 -7.72
C LEU A 67 3.37 3.23 -7.57
N ALA A 68 3.66 2.25 -6.71
CA ALA A 68 5.00 1.69 -6.54
C ALA A 68 5.42 0.68 -7.63
N GLY A 69 4.59 0.44 -8.66
CA GLY A 69 4.86 -0.52 -9.73
C GLY A 69 4.94 -1.98 -9.25
N LYS A 70 4.28 -2.33 -8.13
CA LYS A 70 4.29 -3.67 -7.52
C LYS A 70 2.94 -4.40 -7.57
N LEU A 71 1.89 -3.80 -8.15
CA LEU A 71 0.60 -4.46 -8.27
C LEU A 71 0.66 -5.58 -9.32
N LYS A 72 0.52 -6.84 -8.88
CA LYS A 72 0.55 -8.01 -9.78
C LYS A 72 -0.78 -8.25 -10.51
N SER A 73 -1.91 -7.86 -9.91
CA SER A 73 -3.24 -8.15 -10.44
C SER A 73 -4.32 -7.32 -9.74
N GLU A 74 -5.27 -6.79 -10.52
CA GLU A 74 -6.47 -6.10 -10.02
C GLU A 74 -7.59 -7.05 -9.56
N LYS A 75 -7.42 -8.37 -9.74
CA LYS A 75 -8.46 -9.37 -9.42
C LYS A 75 -8.94 -9.31 -7.97
N VAL A 76 -8.08 -8.93 -7.01
CA VAL A 76 -8.48 -8.78 -5.60
C VAL A 76 -9.42 -7.58 -5.45
N LEU A 77 -9.08 -6.44 -6.04
CA LEU A 77 -9.91 -5.24 -6.06
C LEU A 77 -11.28 -5.52 -6.68
N MET A 78 -11.30 -6.12 -7.86
CA MET A 78 -12.53 -6.43 -8.59
C MET A 78 -13.45 -7.41 -7.83
N ARG A 79 -12.89 -8.33 -7.04
CA ARG A 79 -13.68 -9.26 -6.20
C ARG A 79 -14.32 -8.58 -4.99
N ARG A 80 -13.77 -7.45 -4.54
CA ARG A 80 -14.16 -6.75 -3.31
C ARG A 80 -14.87 -5.42 -3.58
N SER A 81 -15.18 -5.10 -4.85
CA SER A 81 -15.88 -3.89 -5.27
C SER A 81 -17.42 -4.04 -5.29
N LYS A 82 -17.96 -5.08 -4.65
CA LYS A 82 -19.40 -5.31 -4.48
C LYS A 82 -19.84 -4.98 -3.07
#